data_AF-A0A176RWV6-F1
#
_entry.id   AF-A0A176RWV6-F1
#
_cell.length_a   1.000
_cell.length_b   1.000
_cell.length_c   1.000
_cell.angle_alpha   90.00
_cell.angle_beta   90.00
_cell.angle_gamma   90.00
#
_symmetry.space_group_name_H-M   'P 1'
#
loop_
_entity.id
_entity.type
_entity.pdbx_description
1 polymer ?
#
loop_
_entity_poly.entity_id
_entity_poly.type
_entity_poly.pdbx_seq_one_letter_code
_entity_poly.pdbx_strand_id
1 'polypeptide(L)'
;MADQYLEHSGWKGGVGDELNYLRAYLTEFMATHLDDYLQTKIDEVLRQVLERILPKSLQKMLPPPKDKEPRTLILGFQELLDKTEHPNIYKTFDYIRKFNFSYHSHFHYRVREEMGLLTTYSSDSIDDIVPNDATRDNFMEKAEEIARGLDSHYQQTIYQLRKKFSEKMQEDPANAIFALVEEIKDRLVRAKGIKDEWKSFLDPIREQLWTEELSRFNKEIALRKQWRNAVEDAFKCVKQVQSDFPS
;
A
#
# COMPACT_ATOMS: atom_id res chain seq x y z
N MET A 1 -39.29 18.71 -26.43
CA MET A 1 -39.47 17.46 -25.66
C MET A 1 -39.70 16.24 -26.55
N ALA A 2 -40.51 16.31 -27.62
CA ALA A 2 -40.61 15.21 -28.60
C ALA A 2 -39.33 15.02 -29.43
N ASP A 3 -38.63 16.11 -29.78
CA ASP A 3 -37.40 16.04 -30.59
C ASP A 3 -36.21 15.39 -29.86
N GLN A 4 -36.07 15.62 -28.55
CA GLN A 4 -35.07 14.93 -27.71
C GLN A 4 -35.39 13.44 -27.52
N TYR A 5 -36.67 13.05 -27.55
CA TYR A 5 -37.08 11.64 -27.50
C TYR A 5 -36.79 10.91 -28.82
N LEU A 6 -36.85 11.63 -29.95
CA LEU A 6 -36.48 11.10 -31.27
C LEU A 6 -34.95 10.98 -31.43
N GLU A 7 -34.17 11.92 -30.90
CA GLU A 7 -32.69 11.86 -30.87
C GLU A 7 -32.14 10.64 -30.12
N HIS A 8 -32.87 10.12 -29.13
CA HIS A 8 -32.49 8.97 -28.32
C HIS A 8 -33.28 7.68 -28.63
N SER A 9 -33.95 7.62 -29.78
CA SER A 9 -34.69 6.42 -30.21
C SER A 9 -34.07 5.79 -31.46
N GLY A 10 -34.39 4.53 -31.74
CA GLY A 10 -33.84 3.80 -32.90
C GLY A 10 -32.34 3.55 -32.78
N TRP A 11 -31.63 3.60 -33.91
CA TRP A 11 -30.20 3.30 -33.96
C TRP A 11 -29.34 4.19 -33.06
N LYS A 12 -29.62 5.50 -33.01
CA LYS A 12 -28.86 6.45 -32.17
C LYS A 12 -29.00 6.15 -30.68
N GLY A 13 -30.21 5.81 -30.23
CA GLY A 13 -30.45 5.38 -28.86
C GLY A 13 -29.70 4.10 -28.51
N GLY A 14 -29.86 3.05 -29.34
CA GLY A 14 -29.19 1.77 -29.11
C GLY A 14 -27.66 1.85 -29.13
N VAL A 15 -27.09 2.65 -30.05
CA VAL A 15 -25.65 2.91 -30.09
C VAL A 15 -25.20 3.69 -28.86
N GLY A 16 -25.95 4.69 -28.41
CA GLY A 16 -25.65 5.42 -27.18
C GLY A 16 -25.60 4.51 -25.95
N ASP A 17 -26.58 3.61 -25.82
CA ASP A 17 -26.60 2.62 -24.73
C ASP A 17 -25.39 1.68 -24.79
N GLU A 18 -25.02 1.20 -25.99
CA GLU A 18 -23.87 0.32 -26.17
C GLU A 18 -22.53 1.03 -25.88
N LEU A 19 -22.37 2.29 -26.31
CA LEU A 19 -21.18 3.09 -25.98
C LEU A 19 -21.04 3.29 -24.46
N ASN A 20 -22.16 3.59 -23.78
CA ASN A 20 -22.18 3.69 -22.31
C ASN A 20 -21.83 2.36 -21.64
N TYR A 21 -22.36 1.25 -22.15
CA TYR A 21 -22.04 -0.09 -21.67
C TYR A 21 -20.55 -0.39 -21.83
N LEU A 22 -19.96 -0.19 -23.01
CA LEU A 22 -18.54 -0.40 -23.27
C LEU A 22 -17.66 0.46 -22.36
N ARG A 23 -18.04 1.71 -22.14
CA ARG A 23 -17.32 2.63 -21.24
C ARG A 23 -17.38 2.17 -19.78
N ALA A 24 -18.53 1.70 -19.33
CA ALA A 24 -18.72 1.15 -17.99
C ALA A 24 -17.90 -0.14 -17.82
N TYR A 25 -18.03 -1.07 -18.77
CA TYR A 25 -17.29 -2.32 -18.81
C TYR A 25 -15.77 -2.10 -18.72
N LEU A 26 -15.21 -1.20 -19.53
CA LEU A 26 -13.78 -0.90 -19.47
C LEU A 26 -13.35 -0.30 -18.13
N THR A 27 -14.19 0.56 -17.54
CA THR A 27 -13.92 1.12 -16.21
C THR A 27 -13.87 0.03 -15.15
N GLU A 28 -14.85 -0.88 -15.15
CA GLU A 28 -14.94 -1.98 -14.19
C GLU A 28 -13.82 -3.01 -14.37
N PHE A 29 -13.53 -3.38 -15.63
CA PHE A 29 -12.44 -4.27 -15.98
C PHE A 29 -11.10 -3.74 -15.47
N MET A 30 -10.81 -2.47 -15.72
CA MET A 30 -9.58 -1.84 -15.25
C MET A 30 -9.54 -1.71 -13.73
N ALA A 31 -10.64 -1.30 -13.09
CA ALA A 31 -10.69 -1.21 -11.63
C ALA A 31 -10.36 -2.55 -11.00
N THR A 32 -11.04 -3.62 -11.42
CA THR A 32 -10.85 -4.97 -10.87
C THR A 32 -9.42 -5.45 -11.05
N HIS A 33 -8.88 -5.40 -12.28
CA HIS A 33 -7.57 -6.00 -12.57
C HIS A 33 -6.39 -5.15 -12.13
N LEU A 34 -6.49 -3.81 -12.21
CA LEU A 34 -5.41 -2.94 -11.73
C LEU A 34 -5.39 -2.88 -10.22
N ASP A 35 -6.54 -2.83 -9.52
CA ASP A 35 -6.55 -2.78 -8.06
C ASP A 35 -5.89 -4.04 -7.47
N ASP A 36 -6.24 -5.23 -7.96
CA ASP A 36 -5.63 -6.49 -7.52
C ASP A 36 -4.11 -6.53 -7.74
N TYR A 37 -3.67 -6.09 -8.92
CA TYR A 37 -2.25 -6.04 -9.27
C TYR A 37 -1.48 -5.04 -8.39
N LEU A 38 -1.99 -3.81 -8.28
CA LEU A 38 -1.38 -2.73 -7.51
C LEU A 38 -1.31 -3.10 -6.03
N GLN A 39 -2.38 -3.66 -5.48
CA GLN A 39 -2.45 -4.14 -4.10
C GLN A 39 -1.40 -5.21 -3.84
N THR A 40 -1.26 -6.18 -4.74
CA THR A 40 -0.23 -7.22 -4.64
C THR A 40 1.18 -6.61 -4.61
N LYS A 41 1.46 -5.61 -5.45
CA LYS A 41 2.77 -4.94 -5.50
C LYS A 41 3.07 -4.10 -4.27
N ILE A 42 2.08 -3.39 -3.73
CA ILE A 42 2.21 -2.69 -2.45
C ILE A 42 2.55 -3.70 -1.36
N ASP A 43 1.83 -4.82 -1.29
CA ASP A 43 2.00 -5.80 -0.21
C ASP A 43 3.34 -6.52 -0.28
N GLU A 44 3.85 -6.79 -1.48
CA GLU A 44 5.22 -7.25 -1.69
C GLU A 44 6.26 -6.27 -1.13
N VAL A 45 6.11 -4.97 -1.39
CA VAL A 45 7.07 -3.96 -0.91
C VAL A 45 6.93 -3.72 0.59
N LEU A 46 5.70 -3.65 1.11
CA LEU A 46 5.44 -3.56 2.54
C LEU A 46 6.11 -4.71 3.28
N ARG A 47 6.00 -5.95 2.76
CA ARG A 47 6.68 -7.11 3.34
C ARG A 47 8.20 -6.90 3.40
N GLN A 48 8.82 -6.47 2.29
CA GLN A 48 10.26 -6.22 2.24
C GLN A 48 10.69 -5.11 3.21
N VAL A 49 9.90 -4.05 3.34
CA VAL A 49 10.16 -2.94 4.27
C VAL A 49 10.06 -3.42 5.72
N LEU A 50 9.02 -4.18 6.06
CA LEU A 50 8.83 -4.72 7.41
C LEU A 50 9.92 -5.71 7.78
N GLU A 51 10.34 -6.58 6.85
CA GLU A 51 11.46 -7.52 7.07
C GLU A 51 12.79 -6.81 7.36
N ARG A 52 12.99 -5.60 6.80
CA ARG A 52 14.19 -4.80 7.03
C ARG A 52 14.14 -3.98 8.32
N ILE A 53 12.96 -3.46 8.67
CA ILE A 53 12.79 -2.59 9.85
C ILE A 53 12.64 -3.41 11.13
N LEU A 54 11.93 -4.54 11.06
CA LEU A 54 11.64 -5.38 12.21
C LEU A 54 12.65 -6.54 12.26
N PRO A 55 13.61 -6.55 13.21
CA PRO A 55 14.57 -7.65 13.32
C PRO A 55 13.86 -8.98 13.59
N LYS A 56 14.47 -10.10 13.18
CA LYS A 56 13.90 -11.44 13.35
C LYS A 56 13.54 -11.76 14.80
N SER A 57 14.30 -11.22 15.77
CA SER A 57 14.00 -11.38 17.20
C SER A 57 12.69 -10.70 17.59
N LEU A 58 12.44 -9.48 17.11
CA LEU A 58 11.18 -8.77 17.32
C LEU A 58 10.01 -9.48 16.62
N GLN A 59 10.21 -10.01 15.41
CA GLN A 59 9.17 -10.78 14.71
C GLN A 59 8.72 -12.03 15.49
N LYS A 60 9.62 -12.67 16.25
CA LYS A 60 9.27 -13.82 17.12
C LYS A 60 8.39 -13.43 18.31
N MET A 61 8.42 -12.17 18.72
CA MET A 61 7.58 -11.64 19.80
C MET A 61 6.17 -11.28 19.33
N LEU A 62 5.97 -11.17 18.01
CA LEU A 62 4.67 -10.91 17.43
C LEU A 62 3.83 -12.21 17.43
N PRO A 63 2.51 -12.13 17.64
CA PRO A 63 1.64 -13.28 17.46
C PRO A 63 1.86 -13.85 16.05
N PRO A 64 1.92 -15.19 15.90
CA PRO A 64 2.16 -15.80 14.61
C PRO A 64 1.11 -15.28 13.63
N PRO A 65 1.52 -14.64 12.53
CA PRO A 65 0.57 -14.07 11.61
C PRO A 65 -0.26 -15.22 11.04
N LYS A 66 -1.59 -15.17 11.22
CA LYS A 66 -2.50 -16.21 10.68
C LYS A 66 -2.32 -16.35 9.18
N ASP A 67 -2.02 -15.23 8.52
CA ASP A 67 -1.73 -15.11 7.10
C ASP A 67 -0.46 -14.26 6.91
N LYS A 68 0.35 -14.54 5.88
CA LYS A 68 1.60 -13.79 5.56
C LYS A 68 1.34 -12.35 5.05
N GLU A 69 0.25 -11.74 5.51
CA GLU A 69 -0.16 -10.40 5.14
C GLU A 69 0.62 -9.35 5.94
N PRO A 70 1.23 -8.36 5.26
CA PRO A 70 2.02 -7.34 5.93
C PRO A 70 1.18 -6.49 6.90
N ARG A 71 -0.11 -6.26 6.61
CA ARG A 71 -0.99 -5.46 7.48
C ARG A 71 -1.26 -6.11 8.83
N THR A 72 -1.34 -7.44 8.89
CA THR A 72 -1.51 -8.19 10.13
C THR A 72 -0.26 -8.09 11.01
N LEU A 73 0.94 -8.15 10.41
CA LEU A 73 2.19 -7.91 11.12
C LEU A 73 2.26 -6.51 11.71
N ILE A 74 1.80 -5.50 10.95
CA ILE A 74 1.74 -4.12 11.43
C ILE A 74 0.81 -4.00 12.64
N LEU A 75 -0.38 -4.62 12.59
CA LEU A 75 -1.32 -4.60 13.71
C LEU A 75 -0.73 -5.25 14.96
N GLY A 76 -0.14 -6.44 14.83
CA GLY A 76 0.53 -7.11 15.95
C GLY A 76 1.67 -6.28 16.54
N PHE A 77 2.44 -5.58 15.70
CA PHE A 77 3.48 -4.67 16.18
C PHE A 77 2.89 -3.46 16.92
N GLN A 78 1.79 -2.89 16.41
CA GLN A 78 1.10 -1.78 17.04
C GLN A 78 0.51 -2.13 18.41
N GLU A 79 0.15 -3.39 18.66
CA GLU A 79 -0.33 -3.86 19.96
C GLU A 79 0.77 -3.88 21.03
N LEU A 80 2.04 -3.97 20.63
CA LEU A 80 3.19 -3.88 21.54
C LEU A 80 3.54 -2.43 21.93
N LEU A 81 3.00 -1.44 21.22
CA LEU A 81 3.29 -0.03 21.44
C LEU A 81 2.28 0.59 22.39
N ASP A 82 2.77 1.28 23.42
CA ASP A 82 1.96 2.27 24.14
C ASP A 82 1.72 3.49 23.22
N LYS A 83 0.46 3.82 22.92
CA LYS A 83 0.10 4.94 22.03
C LYS A 83 0.45 6.32 22.60
N THR A 84 0.53 6.43 23.92
CA THR A 84 0.84 7.67 24.62
C THR A 84 2.35 7.90 24.71
N GLU A 85 3.12 6.83 24.92
CA GLU A 85 4.59 6.90 24.97
C GLU A 85 5.25 6.84 23.58
N HIS A 86 4.63 6.16 22.60
CA HIS A 86 5.18 5.95 21.25
C HIS A 86 4.25 6.50 20.14
N PRO A 87 3.78 7.75 20.22
CA PRO A 87 2.76 8.27 19.31
C PRO A 87 3.25 8.37 17.86
N ASN A 88 4.52 8.71 17.61
CA ASN A 88 5.03 8.83 16.24
C ASN A 88 5.25 7.48 15.59
N ILE A 89 5.82 6.50 16.33
CA ILE A 89 5.95 5.13 15.84
C ILE A 89 4.56 4.57 15.51
N TYR A 90 3.61 4.68 16.45
CA TYR A 90 2.26 4.16 16.27
C TYR A 90 1.56 4.75 15.04
N LYS A 91 1.58 6.09 14.90
CA LYS A 91 0.99 6.80 13.74
C LYS A 91 1.65 6.42 12.43
N THR A 92 2.95 6.16 12.44
CA THR A 92 3.67 5.76 11.23
C THR A 92 3.22 4.39 10.77
N PHE A 93 3.14 3.42 11.66
CA PHE A 93 2.62 2.10 11.33
C PHE A 93 1.14 2.13 10.95
N ASP A 94 0.32 3.00 11.55
CA ASP A 94 -1.07 3.21 11.11
C ASP A 94 -1.15 3.78 9.69
N TYR A 95 -0.26 4.74 9.36
CA TYR A 95 -0.14 5.30 8.01
C TYR A 95 0.22 4.22 6.99
N ILE A 96 1.26 3.43 7.26
CA ILE A 96 1.70 2.32 6.39
C ILE A 96 0.56 1.33 6.17
N ARG A 97 -0.16 0.94 7.23
CA ARG A 97 -1.26 -0.03 7.16
C ARG A 97 -2.41 0.47 6.29
N LYS A 98 -2.72 1.77 6.38
CA LYS A 98 -3.81 2.42 5.64
C LYS A 98 -3.42 2.81 4.22
N PHE A 99 -2.14 2.76 3.87
CA PHE A 99 -1.70 3.05 2.54
C PHE A 99 -2.36 2.08 1.54
N ASN A 100 -3.03 2.67 0.56
CA ASN A 100 -3.70 2.00 -0.52
C ASN A 100 -3.48 2.82 -1.79
N PHE A 101 -3.25 2.13 -2.91
CA PHE A 101 -3.07 2.74 -4.22
C PHE A 101 -4.00 2.04 -5.19
N SER A 102 -5.14 2.68 -5.47
CA SER A 102 -6.20 2.13 -6.33
C SER A 102 -6.34 2.88 -7.64
N TYR A 103 -6.85 2.16 -8.64
CA TYR A 103 -7.33 2.66 -9.92
C TYR A 103 -8.21 3.89 -9.76
N HIS A 104 -9.23 3.82 -8.90
CA HIS A 104 -10.19 4.91 -8.71
C HIS A 104 -9.52 6.20 -8.20
N SER A 105 -8.55 6.07 -7.29
CA SER A 105 -7.90 7.23 -6.68
C SER A 105 -6.79 7.82 -7.56
N HIS A 106 -6.12 7.02 -8.40
CA HIS A 106 -4.90 7.46 -9.09
C HIS A 106 -4.99 7.48 -10.61
N PHE A 107 -5.85 6.68 -11.23
CA PHE A 107 -5.87 6.50 -12.70
C PHE A 107 -7.21 6.87 -13.34
N HIS A 108 -8.33 6.68 -12.64
CA HIS A 108 -9.67 6.76 -13.22
C HIS A 108 -9.94 8.05 -14.00
N TYR A 109 -9.61 9.22 -13.44
CA TYR A 109 -9.85 10.50 -14.13
C TYR A 109 -9.09 10.61 -15.46
N ARG A 110 -7.81 10.21 -15.47
CA ARG A 110 -6.95 10.26 -16.67
C ARG A 110 -7.29 9.19 -17.69
N VAL A 111 -7.80 8.05 -17.23
CA VAL A 111 -8.31 6.99 -18.09
C VAL A 111 -9.62 7.41 -18.74
N ARG A 112 -10.47 8.13 -18.00
CA ARG A 112 -11.74 8.67 -18.51
C ARG A 112 -11.55 9.69 -19.62
N GLU A 113 -10.46 10.46 -19.60
CA GLU A 113 -10.07 11.39 -20.68
C GLU A 113 -9.85 10.68 -22.02
N GLU A 114 -9.32 9.45 -22.00
CA GLU A 114 -9.01 8.70 -23.22
C GLU A 114 -10.23 7.94 -23.79
N MET A 115 -11.35 7.91 -23.07
CA MET A 115 -12.60 7.23 -23.47
C MET A 115 -13.55 8.16 -24.24
N GLY A 116 -13.01 9.16 -24.94
CA GLY A 116 -13.79 10.15 -25.69
C GLY A 116 -14.71 9.51 -26.74
N LEU A 117 -14.22 8.51 -27.48
CA LEU A 117 -14.98 7.82 -28.53
C LEU A 117 -16.15 6.95 -28.00
N LEU A 118 -16.19 6.72 -26.69
CA LEU A 118 -17.27 6.00 -25.99
C LEU A 118 -18.15 6.94 -25.18
N THR A 119 -18.00 8.25 -25.37
CA THR A 119 -18.79 9.25 -24.66
C THR A 119 -20.14 9.44 -25.30
N THR A 120 -21.16 9.67 -24.48
CA THR A 120 -22.50 10.06 -24.91
C THR A 120 -22.86 11.47 -24.44
N TYR A 121 -21.88 12.21 -23.91
CA TYR A 121 -22.05 13.61 -23.50
C TYR A 121 -22.18 14.56 -24.69
N SER A 122 -21.69 14.16 -25.88
CA SER A 122 -21.98 14.79 -27.17
C SER A 122 -22.49 13.71 -28.13
N SER A 123 -23.17 14.14 -29.21
CA SER A 123 -23.65 13.21 -30.24
C SER A 123 -22.56 12.79 -31.21
N ASP A 124 -21.37 13.40 -31.18
CA ASP A 124 -20.31 13.21 -32.18
C ASP A 124 -19.98 11.72 -32.39
N SER A 125 -19.74 10.97 -31.30
CA SER A 125 -19.41 9.54 -31.40
C SER A 125 -20.58 8.68 -31.90
N ILE A 126 -21.83 9.11 -31.67
CA ILE A 126 -23.02 8.43 -32.16
C ILE A 126 -23.21 8.75 -33.65
N ASP A 127 -23.01 10.01 -34.04
CA ASP A 127 -23.15 10.50 -35.42
C ASP A 127 -22.03 9.96 -36.33
N ASP A 128 -20.85 9.69 -35.79
CA ASP A 128 -19.75 9.01 -36.49
C ASP A 128 -20.06 7.52 -36.77
N ILE A 129 -20.87 6.88 -35.92
CA ILE A 129 -21.22 5.45 -36.05
C ILE A 129 -22.51 5.23 -36.83
N VAL A 130 -23.54 6.03 -36.60
CA VAL A 130 -24.89 5.82 -37.14
C VAL A 130 -25.03 6.55 -38.48
N PRO A 131 -25.14 5.81 -39.61
CA PRO A 131 -25.26 6.44 -40.92
C PRO A 131 -26.56 7.23 -41.05
N ASN A 132 -26.50 8.39 -41.70
CA ASN A 132 -27.67 9.28 -41.89
C ASN A 132 -28.79 8.64 -42.73
N ASP A 133 -28.48 7.62 -43.53
CA ASP A 133 -29.41 6.87 -44.37
C ASP A 133 -29.92 5.57 -43.69
N ALA A 134 -29.67 5.40 -42.38
CA ALA A 134 -30.15 4.24 -41.65
C ALA A 134 -31.67 4.28 -41.46
N THR A 135 -32.36 3.32 -42.07
CA THR A 135 -33.82 3.19 -42.05
C THR A 135 -34.24 1.76 -41.68
N ARG A 136 -35.55 1.51 -41.62
CA ARG A 136 -36.09 0.17 -41.37
C ARG A 136 -35.85 -0.79 -42.55
N ASP A 137 -35.77 -0.26 -43.76
CA ASP A 137 -35.73 -1.08 -44.98
C ASP A 137 -34.32 -1.61 -45.28
N ASN A 138 -33.27 -0.95 -44.78
CA ASN A 138 -31.87 -1.37 -44.89
C ASN A 138 -31.27 -1.85 -43.55
N PHE A 139 -32.13 -2.30 -42.62
CA PHE A 139 -31.76 -2.62 -41.25
C PHE A 139 -30.55 -3.57 -41.13
N MET A 140 -30.51 -4.67 -41.89
CA MET A 140 -29.44 -5.67 -41.78
C MET A 140 -28.09 -5.13 -42.24
N GLU A 141 -28.04 -4.42 -43.36
CA GLU A 141 -26.83 -3.81 -43.88
C GLU A 141 -26.28 -2.75 -42.91
N LYS A 142 -27.18 -1.90 -42.39
CA LYS A 142 -26.80 -0.84 -41.45
C LYS A 142 -26.43 -1.36 -40.08
N ALA A 143 -27.00 -2.48 -39.64
CA ALA A 143 -26.58 -3.15 -38.42
C ALA A 143 -25.09 -3.57 -38.49
N GLU A 144 -24.65 -4.14 -39.62
CA GLU A 144 -23.24 -4.53 -39.81
C GLU A 144 -22.30 -3.32 -39.89
N GLU A 145 -22.74 -2.23 -40.52
CA GLU A 145 -22.01 -0.95 -40.54
C GLU A 145 -21.84 -0.38 -39.13
N ILE A 146 -22.92 -0.30 -38.36
CA ILE A 146 -22.95 0.18 -36.97
C ILE A 146 -22.08 -0.70 -36.07
N ALA A 147 -22.17 -2.03 -36.21
CA ALA A 147 -21.35 -2.96 -35.43
C ALA A 147 -19.85 -2.76 -35.69
N ARG A 148 -19.45 -2.51 -36.95
CA ARG A 148 -18.06 -2.16 -37.30
C ARG A 148 -17.64 -0.81 -36.72
N GLY A 149 -18.52 0.18 -36.71
CA GLY A 149 -18.28 1.48 -36.07
C GLY A 149 -18.01 1.34 -34.57
N LEU A 150 -18.88 0.60 -33.87
CA LEU A 150 -18.72 0.28 -32.44
C LEU A 150 -17.39 -0.43 -32.15
N ASP A 151 -17.05 -1.48 -32.91
CA ASP A 151 -15.77 -2.17 -32.74
C ASP A 151 -14.58 -1.23 -33.01
N SER A 152 -14.65 -0.40 -34.06
CA SER A 152 -13.59 0.58 -34.35
C SER A 152 -13.37 1.56 -33.20
N HIS A 153 -14.44 2.16 -32.66
CA HIS A 153 -14.36 3.07 -31.52
C HIS A 153 -13.81 2.37 -30.27
N TYR A 154 -14.23 1.12 -30.03
CA TYR A 154 -13.71 0.30 -28.95
C TYR A 154 -12.20 0.03 -29.09
N GLN A 155 -11.75 -0.47 -30.25
CA GLN A 155 -10.33 -0.77 -30.50
C GLN A 155 -9.47 0.49 -30.42
N GLN A 156 -9.93 1.62 -30.96
CA GLN A 156 -9.22 2.89 -30.86
C GLN A 156 -9.11 3.35 -29.41
N THR A 157 -10.20 3.23 -28.62
CA THR A 157 -10.16 3.53 -27.18
C THR A 157 -9.16 2.65 -26.45
N ILE A 158 -9.15 1.34 -26.71
CA ILE A 158 -8.16 0.42 -26.14
C ILE A 158 -6.73 0.83 -26.52
N TYR A 159 -6.49 1.21 -27.77
CA TYR A 159 -5.19 1.68 -28.22
C TYR A 159 -4.74 2.93 -27.46
N GLN A 160 -5.61 3.94 -27.30
CA GLN A 160 -5.28 5.16 -26.54
C GLN A 160 -5.00 4.85 -25.07
N LEU A 161 -5.80 3.98 -24.45
CA LEU A 161 -5.56 3.55 -23.08
C LEU A 161 -4.20 2.88 -22.91
N ARG A 162 -3.86 1.92 -23.79
CA ARG A 162 -2.55 1.26 -23.77
C ARG A 162 -1.41 2.27 -23.91
N LYS A 163 -1.53 3.19 -24.86
CA LYS A 163 -0.56 4.26 -25.08
C LYS A 163 -0.41 5.14 -23.83
N LYS A 164 -1.52 5.58 -23.23
CA LYS A 164 -1.53 6.39 -22.00
C LYS A 164 -0.84 5.68 -20.85
N PHE A 165 -1.11 4.37 -20.66
CA PHE A 165 -0.44 3.57 -19.64
C PHE A 165 1.06 3.42 -19.89
N SER A 166 1.47 3.14 -21.12
CA SER A 166 2.88 2.94 -21.45
C SER A 166 3.71 4.23 -21.48
N GLU A 167 3.13 5.37 -21.82
CA GLU A 167 3.90 6.61 -22.02
C GLU A 167 3.80 7.57 -20.85
N LYS A 168 2.64 7.67 -20.18
CA LYS A 168 2.36 8.76 -19.22
C LYS A 168 2.12 8.29 -17.79
N MET A 169 1.87 7.00 -17.58
CA MET A 169 1.47 6.46 -16.27
C MET A 169 2.33 5.30 -15.79
N GLN A 170 3.29 4.85 -16.61
CA GLN A 170 4.10 3.67 -16.34
C GLN A 170 4.85 3.78 -15.01
N GLU A 171 5.33 4.98 -14.68
CA GLU A 171 6.15 5.23 -13.50
C GLU A 171 5.33 5.49 -12.23
N ASP A 172 4.03 5.80 -12.33
CA ASP A 172 3.22 6.23 -11.19
C ASP A 172 3.18 5.20 -10.05
N PRO A 173 2.98 3.89 -10.30
CA PRO A 173 3.00 2.91 -9.22
C PRO A 173 4.35 2.86 -8.50
N ALA A 174 5.45 2.92 -9.27
CA ALA A 174 6.79 2.88 -8.71
C ALA A 174 7.09 4.14 -7.88
N ASN A 175 6.68 5.31 -8.38
CA ASN A 175 6.84 6.59 -7.69
C ASN A 175 6.02 6.64 -6.39
N ALA A 176 4.78 6.14 -6.40
CA ALA A 176 3.94 6.07 -5.22
C ALA A 176 4.54 5.14 -4.14
N ILE A 177 5.06 3.99 -4.55
CA ILE A 177 5.78 3.07 -3.67
C ILE A 177 7.05 3.71 -3.11
N PHE A 178 7.82 4.40 -3.95
CA PHE A 178 9.05 5.07 -3.53
C PHE A 178 8.75 6.16 -2.50
N ALA A 179 7.76 7.00 -2.75
CA ALA A 179 7.31 8.03 -1.82
C ALA A 179 6.85 7.43 -0.48
N LEU A 180 6.13 6.31 -0.50
CA LEU A 180 5.78 5.57 0.72
C LEU A 180 7.03 5.18 1.52
N VAL A 181 8.04 4.58 0.87
CA VAL A 181 9.28 4.17 1.54
C VAL A 181 10.05 5.37 2.10
N GLU A 182 10.12 6.47 1.37
CA GLU A 182 10.75 7.71 1.85
C GLU A 182 10.04 8.27 3.07
N GLU A 183 8.71 8.32 3.04
CA GLU A 183 7.93 8.82 4.15
C GLU A 183 8.06 7.92 5.40
N ILE A 184 8.13 6.60 5.22
CA ILE A 184 8.42 5.66 6.32
C ILE A 184 9.77 6.00 6.96
N LYS A 185 10.80 6.20 6.14
CA LYS A 185 12.14 6.55 6.62
C LYS A 185 12.13 7.90 7.34
N ASP A 186 11.46 8.90 6.79
CA ASP A 186 11.36 10.22 7.40
C ASP A 186 10.69 10.15 8.77
N ARG A 187 9.57 9.44 8.86
CA ARG A 187 8.81 9.32 10.10
C ARG A 187 9.49 8.43 11.16
N LEU A 188 10.14 7.33 10.77
CA LEU A 188 10.77 6.39 11.71
C LEU A 188 12.23 6.73 12.08
N VAL A 189 12.91 7.58 11.31
CA VAL A 189 14.35 7.86 11.52
C VAL A 189 14.63 9.33 11.75
N ARG A 190 13.90 10.24 11.09
CA ARG A 190 14.22 11.67 11.06
C ARG A 190 13.25 12.54 11.85
N ALA A 191 12.06 12.03 12.18
CA ALA A 191 11.08 12.77 12.95
C ALA A 191 11.62 13.18 14.34
N LYS A 192 11.24 14.37 14.81
CA LYS A 192 11.62 14.86 16.13
C LYS A 192 11.05 13.94 17.22
N GLY A 193 11.88 13.56 18.18
CA GLY A 193 11.48 12.68 19.29
C GLY A 193 11.45 11.19 18.96
N ILE A 194 11.63 10.79 17.69
CA ILE A 194 11.53 9.38 17.28
C ILE A 194 12.60 8.50 17.94
N LYS A 195 13.79 9.05 18.21
CA LYS A 195 14.87 8.34 18.91
C LYS A 195 14.50 8.03 20.35
N ASP A 196 13.81 8.95 21.03
CA ASP A 196 13.39 8.77 22.42
C ASP A 196 12.26 7.74 22.49
N GLU A 197 11.32 7.77 21.54
CA GLU A 197 10.28 6.73 21.43
C GLU A 197 10.89 5.35 21.17
N TRP A 198 11.82 5.23 20.21
CA TRP A 198 12.49 3.95 19.96
C TRP A 198 13.24 3.45 21.18
N LYS A 199 13.90 4.34 21.91
CA LYS A 199 14.60 3.99 23.13
C LYS A 199 13.64 3.51 24.21
N SER A 200 12.55 4.23 24.44
CA SER A 200 11.50 3.87 25.40
C SER A 200 10.90 2.49 25.09
N PHE A 201 10.67 2.21 23.81
CA PHE A 201 10.13 0.93 23.36
C PHE A 201 11.15 -0.23 23.47
N LEU A 202 12.40 0.00 23.02
CA LEU A 202 13.39 -1.07 22.90
C LEU A 202 14.11 -1.38 24.21
N ASP A 203 14.36 -0.39 25.07
CA ASP A 203 15.12 -0.59 26.32
C ASP A 203 14.52 -1.68 27.23
N PRO A 204 13.18 -1.74 27.44
CA PRO A 204 12.57 -2.79 28.25
C PRO A 204 12.73 -4.21 27.68
N ILE A 205 12.81 -4.35 26.36
CA ILE A 205 12.85 -5.64 25.66
C ILE A 205 14.22 -6.00 25.08
N ARG A 206 15.23 -5.13 25.24
CA ARG A 206 16.54 -5.27 24.59
C ARG A 206 17.24 -6.59 24.87
N GLU A 207 17.10 -7.14 26.07
CA GLU A 207 17.73 -8.41 26.45
C GLU A 207 17.13 -9.60 25.72
N GLN A 208 15.85 -9.51 25.35
CA GLN A 208 15.15 -10.53 24.57
C GLN A 208 15.47 -10.38 23.07
N LEU A 209 15.71 -9.14 22.62
CA LEU A 209 15.98 -8.84 21.22
C LEU A 209 17.41 -9.18 20.79
N TRP A 210 18.39 -8.96 21.68
CA TRP A 210 19.83 -9.13 21.42
C TRP A 210 20.47 -10.12 22.39
N THR A 211 19.81 -11.26 22.61
CA THR A 211 20.28 -12.28 23.55
C THR A 211 21.70 -12.72 23.24
N GLU A 212 22.04 -12.96 21.97
CA GLU A 212 23.36 -13.44 21.57
C GLU A 212 24.44 -12.38 21.81
N GLU A 213 24.19 -11.15 21.37
CA GLU A 213 25.12 -10.02 21.46
C GLU A 213 25.33 -9.55 22.91
N LEU A 214 24.26 -9.53 23.70
CA LEU A 214 24.30 -9.11 25.11
C LEU A 214 24.70 -10.23 26.07
N SER A 215 24.59 -11.51 25.68
CA SER A 215 24.94 -12.63 26.57
C SER A 215 26.38 -12.56 27.08
N ARG A 216 27.32 -12.15 26.24
CA ARG A 216 28.74 -12.02 26.60
C ARG A 216 28.96 -10.88 27.58
N PHE A 217 28.36 -9.72 27.33
CA PHE A 217 28.42 -8.56 28.23
C PHE A 217 27.77 -8.86 29.57
N ASN A 218 26.62 -9.53 29.57
CA ASN A 218 25.90 -9.90 30.79
C ASN A 218 26.70 -10.89 31.65
N LYS A 219 27.39 -11.86 31.03
CA LYS A 219 28.32 -12.76 31.73
C LYS A 219 29.48 -11.98 32.36
N GLU A 220 30.07 -11.04 31.64
CA GLU A 220 31.16 -10.20 32.18
C GLU A 220 30.69 -9.28 33.32
N ILE A 221 29.52 -8.65 33.20
CA ILE A 221 28.94 -7.81 34.25
C ILE A 221 28.62 -8.65 35.49
N ALA A 222 28.04 -9.83 35.32
CA ALA A 222 27.76 -10.75 36.42
C ALA A 222 29.05 -11.20 37.12
N LEU A 223 30.09 -11.54 36.35
CA LEU A 223 31.39 -11.92 36.88
C LEU A 223 32.04 -10.78 37.68
N ARG A 224 31.99 -9.54 37.16
CA ARG A 224 32.51 -8.34 37.86
C ARG A 224 31.75 -8.08 39.17
N LYS A 225 30.43 -8.29 39.17
CA LYS A 225 29.60 -8.14 40.38
C LYS A 225 29.94 -9.20 41.42
N GLN A 226 30.12 -10.46 41.00
CA GLN A 226 30.57 -11.54 41.87
C GLN A 226 31.96 -11.26 42.46
N TRP A 227 32.92 -10.81 41.65
CA TRP A 227 34.25 -10.42 42.11
C TRP A 227 34.19 -9.29 43.13
N ARG A 228 33.40 -8.24 42.87
CA ARG A 228 33.23 -7.13 43.81
C ARG A 228 32.68 -7.61 45.15
N ASN A 229 31.62 -8.42 45.12
CA ASN A 229 31.03 -8.98 46.33
C ASN A 229 32.04 -9.84 47.10
N ALA A 230 32.79 -10.71 46.42
CA ALA A 230 33.80 -11.56 47.05
C ALA A 230 34.94 -10.75 47.70
N VAL A 231 35.38 -9.66 47.06
CA VAL A 231 36.38 -8.74 47.62
C VAL A 231 35.81 -8.00 48.84
N GLU A 232 34.57 -7.50 48.76
CA GLU A 232 33.91 -6.85 49.90
C GLU A 232 33.74 -7.81 51.08
N ASP A 233 33.39 -9.06 50.84
CA ASP A 233 33.25 -10.08 51.88
C ASP A 233 34.61 -10.46 52.48
N ALA A 234 35.66 -10.56 51.67
CA ALA A 234 37.03 -10.75 52.16
C ALA A 234 37.47 -9.58 53.05
N PHE A 235 37.17 -8.33 52.66
CA PHE A 235 37.45 -7.15 53.48
C PHE A 235 36.68 -7.16 54.81
N LYS A 236 35.43 -7.61 54.82
CA LYS A 236 34.66 -7.80 56.05
C LYS A 236 35.30 -8.85 56.96
N CYS A 237 35.68 -10.00 56.40
CA CYS A 237 36.36 -11.06 57.15
C CYS A 237 37.68 -10.57 57.76
N VAL A 238 38.51 -9.85 57.00
CA VAL A 238 39.78 -9.31 57.50
C VAL A 238 39.55 -8.31 58.65
N LYS A 239 38.55 -7.42 58.52
CA LYS A 239 38.17 -6.49 59.59
C LYS A 239 37.68 -7.23 60.85
N GLN A 240 36.89 -8.30 60.67
CA GLN A 240 36.41 -9.11 61.78
C GLN A 240 37.57 -9.79 62.53
N VAL A 241 38.51 -10.40 61.80
CA VAL A 241 39.69 -11.03 62.39
C VAL A 241 40.58 -10.02 63.13
N GLN A 242 40.77 -8.81 62.59
CA GLN A 242 41.50 -7.74 63.30
C GLN A 242 40.77 -7.26 64.57
N SER A 243 39.44 -7.29 64.57
CA SER A 243 38.61 -7.01 65.74
C SER A 243 38.77 -8.08 66.82
N ASP A 244 38.80 -9.34 66.40
CA ASP A 244 38.79 -10.50 67.29
C ASP A 244 40.20 -10.79 67.87
N PHE A 245 41.25 -10.29 67.22
CA PHE A 245 42.65 -10.37 67.68
C PHE A 245 43.33 -8.99 67.65
N PRO A 246 42.96 -8.07 68.55
CA PRO A 246 43.62 -6.78 68.65
C PRO A 246 45.06 -6.97 69.14
N SER A 247 46.00 -6.34 68.45
CA SER A 247 47.43 -6.32 68.81
C SER A 247 47.69 -5.58 70.11
#